data_AF-A0A2H0RKH7-F1
#
_entry.id   AF-A0A2H0RKH7-F1
#
_cell.length_a   1.000
_cell.length_b   1.000
_cell.length_c   1.000
_cell.angle_alpha   90.00
_cell.angle_beta   90.00
_cell.angle_gamma   90.00
#
_symmetry.space_group_name_H-M   'P 1'
#
loop_
_entity.id
_entity.type
_entity.pdbx_description
1 polymer ?
#
loop_
_entity_poly.entity_id
_entity_poly.type
_entity_poly.pdbx_seq_one_letter_code
_entity_poly.pdbx_strand_id
1 'polypeptide(L)'
;MVKKLSKSKRNFLSEREGQIQFFADLRIDTDVELTYNTDGVYRGTLFEFKLTISDINKVLFQAIKYLSHRRIKGEPIPAQVFLIALNEQIAYLFNSGDFLTDIEKIYAGAASKNNADFTTKIKPEKVDYSHLKGLNRLTEILDIENYTKIHIDVFDVVGWTNRFYRENPSASKIKLFEELRNPKHLDRYVYPWTGDEKDFKYIM
;
A
#
# COMPACT_ATOMS: atom_id res chain seq x y z
N MET A 1 -24.03 -32.29 -21.46
CA MET A 1 -22.92 -32.71 -20.59
C MET A 1 -21.93 -31.55 -20.49
N VAL A 2 -22.01 -30.74 -19.43
CA VAL A 2 -21.17 -29.55 -19.27
C VAL A 2 -19.77 -30.01 -18.89
N LYS A 3 -18.78 -29.80 -19.77
CA LYS A 3 -17.36 -29.99 -19.45
C LYS A 3 -17.04 -29.11 -18.24
N LYS A 4 -16.82 -29.72 -17.07
CA LYS A 4 -16.11 -29.07 -15.97
C LYS A 4 -14.73 -28.69 -16.52
N LEU A 5 -14.50 -27.40 -16.75
CA LEU A 5 -13.16 -26.87 -16.97
C LEU A 5 -12.32 -27.26 -15.75
N SER A 6 -11.35 -28.15 -15.94
CA SER A 6 -10.40 -28.51 -14.89
C SER A 6 -9.67 -27.23 -14.46
N LYS A 7 -9.69 -26.92 -13.16
CA LYS A 7 -8.91 -25.82 -12.57
C LYS A 7 -7.45 -26.03 -13.00
N SER A 8 -6.93 -25.23 -13.92
CA SER A 8 -5.50 -25.20 -14.22
C SER A 8 -4.83 -24.71 -12.96
N LYS A 9 -4.29 -25.64 -12.18
CA LYS A 9 -3.63 -25.31 -10.91
C LYS A 9 -2.30 -24.65 -11.29
N ARG A 10 -2.20 -23.34 -11.10
CA ARG A 10 -0.92 -22.64 -11.25
C ARG A 10 0.03 -23.15 -10.17
N ASN A 11 1.27 -23.43 -10.56
CA ASN A 11 2.31 -23.89 -9.66
C ASN A 11 3.60 -23.16 -10.01
N PHE A 12 3.65 -21.88 -9.64
CA PHE A 12 4.80 -21.03 -9.84
C PHE A 12 5.95 -21.50 -8.94
N LEU A 13 7.17 -21.47 -9.49
CA LEU A 13 8.37 -21.86 -8.75
C LEU A 13 9.02 -20.67 -8.04
N SER A 14 8.66 -19.45 -8.43
CA SER A 14 9.11 -18.20 -7.80
C SER A 14 8.01 -17.15 -7.75
N GLU A 15 8.10 -16.24 -6.77
CA GLU A 15 7.16 -15.11 -6.65
C GLU A 15 7.22 -14.21 -7.89
N ARG A 16 8.41 -13.98 -8.45
CA ARG A 16 8.61 -13.15 -9.64
C ARG A 16 7.87 -13.68 -10.87
N GLU A 17 7.92 -14.99 -11.10
CA GLU A 17 7.19 -15.65 -12.18
C GLU A 17 5.67 -15.43 -12.03
N GLY A 18 5.15 -15.64 -10.83
CA GLY A 18 3.73 -15.45 -10.54
C GLY A 18 3.28 -13.99 -10.63
N GLN A 19 4.10 -13.04 -10.18
CA GLN A 19 3.85 -11.60 -10.30
C GLN A 19 3.70 -11.18 -11.77
N ILE A 20 4.64 -11.58 -12.63
CA ILE A 20 4.58 -11.25 -14.07
C ILE A 20 3.29 -11.78 -14.69
N GLN A 21 2.93 -13.04 -14.40
CA GLN A 21 1.70 -13.63 -14.92
C GLN A 21 0.45 -12.92 -14.36
N PHE A 22 0.43 -12.56 -13.07
CA PHE A 22 -0.70 -11.86 -12.45
C PHE A 22 -0.97 -10.51 -13.11
N PHE A 23 0.07 -9.69 -13.32
CA PHE A 23 -0.09 -8.40 -14.00
C PHE A 23 -0.48 -8.57 -15.47
N ALA A 24 0.09 -9.57 -16.17
CA ALA A 24 -0.29 -9.89 -17.54
C ALA A 24 -1.79 -10.26 -17.67
N ASP A 25 -2.33 -11.05 -16.73
CA ASP A 25 -3.75 -11.40 -16.71
C ASP A 25 -4.66 -10.18 -16.55
N LEU A 26 -4.20 -9.18 -15.78
CA LEU A 26 -4.90 -7.91 -15.56
C LEU A 26 -4.60 -6.87 -16.65
N ARG A 27 -3.76 -7.19 -17.62
CA ARG A 27 -3.29 -6.27 -18.68
C ARG A 27 -2.63 -5.01 -18.11
N ILE A 28 -1.96 -5.17 -16.97
CA ILE A 28 -1.16 -4.13 -16.35
C ILE A 28 0.28 -4.34 -16.81
N ASP A 29 0.93 -3.26 -17.24
CA ASP A 29 2.35 -3.31 -17.61
C ASP A 29 3.17 -3.80 -16.41
N THR A 30 4.16 -4.65 -16.65
CA THR A 30 5.05 -5.14 -15.59
C THR A 30 5.93 -4.06 -14.98
N ASP A 31 6.00 -2.88 -15.60
CA ASP A 31 6.59 -1.65 -15.03
C ASP A 31 5.70 -0.99 -13.96
N VAL A 32 4.88 -1.78 -13.23
CA VAL A 32 4.30 -1.35 -11.96
C VAL A 32 5.42 -0.83 -11.07
N GLU A 33 5.20 0.32 -10.43
CA GLU A 33 6.24 1.02 -9.67
C GLU A 33 6.76 0.13 -8.53
N LEU A 34 7.85 -0.60 -8.79
CA LEU A 34 8.57 -1.41 -7.80
C LEU A 34 9.34 -0.45 -6.90
N THR A 35 8.63 0.16 -5.97
CA THR A 35 9.19 1.08 -5.01
C THR A 35 9.57 0.34 -3.73
N TYR A 36 10.79 0.57 -3.25
CA TYR A 36 11.28 0.21 -1.92
C TYR A 36 11.10 -1.24 -1.46
N ASN A 37 11.42 -2.19 -2.33
CA ASN A 37 11.31 -3.64 -2.05
C ASN A 37 9.88 -4.11 -1.74
N THR A 38 8.87 -3.31 -2.08
CA THR A 38 7.49 -3.80 -2.18
C THR A 38 7.32 -4.54 -3.50
N ASP A 39 6.33 -5.42 -3.57
CA ASP A 39 6.02 -6.16 -4.79
C ASP A 39 5.19 -5.36 -5.81
N GLY A 40 5.07 -4.04 -5.61
CA GLY A 40 4.49 -3.08 -6.56
C GLY A 40 3.38 -2.22 -5.96
N VAL A 41 3.30 -0.97 -6.43
CA VAL A 41 2.15 -0.08 -6.20
C VAL A 41 1.54 0.35 -7.52
N TYR A 42 0.21 0.24 -7.62
CA TYR A 42 -0.54 0.63 -8.81
C TYR A 42 -1.82 1.36 -8.41
N ARG A 43 -1.99 2.61 -8.86
CA ARG A 43 -3.23 3.40 -8.70
C ARG A 43 -3.83 3.32 -7.28
N GLY A 44 -3.04 3.61 -6.26
CA GLY A 44 -3.52 3.58 -4.87
C GLY A 44 -3.72 2.17 -4.28
N THR A 45 -3.11 1.16 -4.90
CA THR A 45 -3.10 -0.24 -4.43
C THR A 45 -1.69 -0.74 -4.20
N LEU A 46 -1.43 -1.26 -3.00
CA LEU A 46 -0.20 -1.98 -2.66
C LEU A 46 -0.41 -3.47 -2.89
N PHE A 47 0.57 -4.14 -3.52
CA PHE A 47 0.59 -5.59 -3.61
C PHE A 47 1.68 -6.20 -2.73
N GLU A 48 1.35 -7.33 -2.11
CA GLU A 48 2.28 -8.23 -1.44
C GLU A 48 2.02 -9.64 -1.96
N PHE A 49 2.96 -10.21 -2.68
CA PHE A 49 2.83 -11.52 -3.29
C PHE A 49 3.52 -12.58 -2.45
N LYS A 50 2.88 -13.75 -2.37
CA LYS A 50 3.48 -14.97 -1.85
C LYS A 50 3.09 -16.11 -2.78
N LEU A 51 3.96 -17.10 -2.93
CA LEU A 51 3.59 -18.34 -3.63
C LEU A 51 2.33 -18.96 -3.02
N THR A 52 2.29 -19.00 -1.69
CA THR A 52 1.16 -19.43 -0.87
C THR A 52 1.12 -18.58 0.40
N ILE A 53 -0.08 -18.24 0.88
CA ILE A 53 -0.29 -17.54 2.16
C ILE A 53 -0.85 -18.51 3.19
N SER A 54 0.00 -18.97 4.12
CA SER A 54 -0.41 -19.80 5.26
C SER A 54 -0.89 -18.98 6.46
N ASP A 55 -0.37 -17.77 6.63
CA ASP A 55 -0.74 -16.82 7.69
C ASP A 55 -0.97 -15.43 7.07
N ILE A 56 -2.24 -15.04 7.02
CA ILE A 56 -2.66 -13.76 6.44
C ILE A 56 -2.19 -12.58 7.30
N ASN A 57 -2.17 -12.71 8.63
CA ASN A 57 -1.81 -11.61 9.52
C ASN A 57 -0.32 -11.28 9.41
N LYS A 58 0.53 -12.30 9.31
CA LYS A 58 1.97 -12.12 9.10
C LYS A 58 2.26 -11.34 7.82
N VAL A 59 1.59 -11.69 6.73
CA VAL A 59 1.77 -11.05 5.41
C VAL A 59 1.15 -9.65 5.41
N LEU A 60 -0.02 -9.47 6.04
CA LEU A 60 -0.63 -8.16 6.23
C LEU A 60 0.28 -7.20 6.99
N PHE A 61 0.91 -7.67 8.07
CA PHE A 61 1.78 -6.80 8.87
C PHE A 61 3.04 -6.36 8.11
N GLN A 62 3.56 -7.23 7.22
CA GLN A 62 4.61 -6.84 6.30
C GLN A 62 4.15 -5.68 5.39
N ALA A 63 2.94 -5.77 4.83
CA ALA A 63 2.34 -4.70 4.04
C ALA A 63 2.15 -3.41 4.85
N ILE A 64 1.64 -3.49 6.08
CA ILE A 64 1.50 -2.33 6.99
C ILE A 64 2.85 -1.66 7.23
N LYS A 65 3.91 -2.44 7.46
CA LYS A 65 5.27 -1.89 7.60
C LYS A 65 5.70 -1.17 6.33
N TYR A 66 5.43 -1.69 5.14
CA TYR A 66 5.74 -0.98 3.90
C TYR A 66 5.01 0.36 3.81
N LEU A 67 3.73 0.41 4.16
CA LEU A 67 2.96 1.65 4.20
C LEU A 67 3.57 2.67 5.18
N SER A 68 3.98 2.23 6.37
CA SER A 68 4.71 3.07 7.34
C SER A 68 6.00 3.67 6.75
N HIS A 69 6.81 2.86 6.06
CA HIS A 69 8.03 3.36 5.41
C HIS A 69 7.74 4.35 4.28
N ARG A 70 6.64 4.18 3.53
CA ARG A 70 6.20 5.14 2.50
C ARG A 70 5.81 6.48 3.12
N ARG A 71 5.04 6.43 4.22
CA ARG A 71 4.63 7.62 4.99
C ARG A 71 5.84 8.48 5.35
N ILE A 72 6.85 7.88 5.98
CA ILE A 72 8.08 8.57 6.43
C ILE A 72 8.80 9.27 5.27
N LYS A 73 8.72 8.73 4.05
CA LYS A 73 9.35 9.30 2.85
C LYS A 73 8.51 10.39 2.16
N GLY A 74 7.32 10.69 2.67
CA GLY A 74 6.41 11.65 2.05
C GLY A 74 5.65 11.09 0.86
N GLU A 75 5.47 9.78 0.78
CA GLU A 75 4.79 9.14 -0.33
C GLU A 75 3.32 8.85 -0.02
N PRO A 76 2.45 8.86 -1.05
CA PRO A 76 1.07 8.44 -0.87
C PRO A 76 0.98 7.04 -0.26
N ILE A 77 0.00 6.86 0.62
CA ILE A 77 -0.36 5.58 1.22
C ILE A 77 -1.49 4.97 0.39
N PRO A 78 -1.25 3.89 -0.37
CA PRO A 78 -2.31 3.14 -1.05
C PRO A 78 -3.49 2.84 -0.12
N ALA A 79 -4.71 3.18 -0.54
CA ALA A 79 -5.91 2.85 0.23
C ALA A 79 -6.21 1.34 0.22
N GLN A 80 -5.80 0.67 -0.85
CA GLN A 80 -6.04 -0.75 -1.06
C GLN A 80 -4.76 -1.55 -0.82
N VAL A 81 -4.89 -2.67 -0.11
CA VAL A 81 -3.78 -3.61 0.12
C VAL A 81 -4.21 -4.99 -0.33
N PHE A 82 -3.58 -5.49 -1.39
CA PHE A 82 -3.77 -6.86 -1.87
C PHE A 82 -2.66 -7.77 -1.39
N LEU A 83 -3.04 -8.80 -0.66
CA LEU A 83 -2.15 -9.93 -0.40
C LEU A 83 -2.51 -11.04 -1.39
N ILE A 84 -1.57 -11.40 -2.25
CA ILE A 84 -1.80 -12.32 -3.37
C ILE A 84 -1.16 -13.67 -3.06
N ALA A 85 -2.01 -14.70 -2.97
CA ALA A 85 -1.60 -16.10 -2.87
C ALA A 85 -1.60 -16.70 -4.29
N LEU A 86 -0.42 -16.71 -4.91
CA LEU A 86 -0.24 -16.93 -6.36
C LEU A 86 -0.71 -18.32 -6.82
N ASN A 87 -0.35 -19.38 -6.09
CA ASN A 87 -0.67 -20.76 -6.46
C ASN A 87 -2.12 -21.13 -6.16
N GLU A 88 -2.73 -20.49 -5.15
CA GLU A 88 -4.16 -20.65 -4.84
C GLU A 88 -5.05 -19.78 -5.73
N GLN A 89 -4.47 -18.79 -6.41
CA GLN A 89 -5.16 -17.77 -7.19
C GLN A 89 -6.19 -17.00 -6.36
N ILE A 90 -5.81 -16.65 -5.13
CA ILE A 90 -6.63 -15.89 -4.19
C ILE A 90 -5.98 -14.55 -3.89
N ALA A 91 -6.75 -13.47 -3.99
CA ALA A 91 -6.38 -12.17 -3.48
C ALA A 91 -7.17 -11.87 -2.19
N TYR A 92 -6.48 -11.35 -1.19
CA TYR A 92 -7.07 -10.84 0.06
C TYR A 92 -6.96 -9.32 0.05
N LEU A 93 -8.10 -8.63 -0.03
CA LEU A 93 -8.16 -7.18 -0.02
C LEU A 93 -8.39 -6.66 1.40
N PHE A 94 -7.53 -5.74 1.82
CA PHE A 94 -7.69 -4.93 3.01
C PHE A 94 -7.76 -3.44 2.65
N ASN A 95 -8.42 -2.66 3.50
CA ASN A 95 -8.37 -1.19 3.46
C ASN A 95 -7.29 -0.70 4.42
N SER A 96 -6.31 0.07 3.95
CA SER A 96 -5.22 0.55 4.80
C SER A 96 -5.68 1.54 5.86
N GLY A 97 -6.80 2.26 5.65
CA GLY A 97 -7.38 3.17 6.63
C GLY A 97 -7.77 2.47 7.94
N ASP A 98 -8.16 1.19 7.86
CA ASP A 98 -8.47 0.36 9.02
C ASP A 98 -7.25 0.09 9.92
N PHE A 99 -6.05 0.30 9.38
CA PHE A 99 -4.77 0.06 10.05
C PHE A 99 -3.96 1.34 10.25
N LEU A 100 -4.59 2.52 10.16
CA LEU A 100 -3.90 3.81 10.24
C LEU A 100 -3.02 3.92 11.50
N THR A 101 -3.54 3.48 12.65
CA THR A 101 -2.79 3.48 13.92
C THR A 101 -1.55 2.58 13.91
N ASP A 102 -1.55 1.51 13.10
CA ASP A 102 -0.37 0.66 12.93
C ASP A 102 0.58 1.22 11.86
N ILE A 103 0.05 1.86 10.81
CA ILE A 103 0.82 2.51 9.75
C ILE A 103 1.61 3.71 10.30
N GLU A 104 1.03 4.47 11.24
CA GLU A 104 1.68 5.65 11.82
C GLU A 104 2.76 5.31 12.87
N LYS A 105 2.95 4.03 13.22
CA LYS A 105 4.07 3.58 14.06
C LYS A 105 5.38 3.53 13.26
N ILE A 106 6.49 3.65 13.98
CA ILE A 106 7.84 3.52 13.42
C ILE A 106 8.32 2.08 13.56
N TYR A 107 8.75 1.49 12.44
CA TYR A 107 9.31 0.15 12.39
C TYR A 107 10.78 0.22 11.97
N ALA A 108 11.65 -0.39 12.78
CA ALA A 108 13.06 -0.52 12.46
C ALA A 108 13.36 -1.83 11.73
N GLY A 109 14.21 -1.77 10.70
CA GLY A 109 14.66 -2.93 9.94
C GLY A 109 13.72 -3.37 8.82
N ALA A 110 14.00 -4.54 8.24
CA ALA A 110 13.26 -5.04 7.09
C ALA A 110 11.81 -5.42 7.45
N ALA A 111 10.86 -5.00 6.61
CA ALA A 111 9.42 -5.24 6.80
C ALA A 111 9.05 -6.73 6.90
N SER A 112 9.82 -7.63 6.29
CA SER A 112 9.60 -9.07 6.32
C SER A 112 9.99 -9.75 7.65
N LYS A 113 10.60 -9.01 8.59
CA LYS A 113 11.07 -9.53 9.89
C LYS A 113 10.12 -9.17 11.04
N ASN A 114 10.05 -10.05 12.04
CA ASN A 114 9.28 -9.85 13.28
C ASN A 114 7.79 -9.55 13.03
N ASN A 115 7.12 -10.47 12.33
CA ASN A 115 5.71 -10.33 11.94
C ASN A 115 4.77 -11.34 12.61
N ALA A 116 5.29 -12.29 13.40
CA ALA A 116 4.51 -13.40 13.93
C ALA A 116 3.48 -12.99 14.99
N ASP A 117 3.72 -11.88 15.71
CA ASP A 117 2.87 -11.47 16.84
C ASP A 117 1.70 -10.54 16.43
N PHE A 118 1.67 -10.10 15.17
CA PHE A 118 0.59 -9.24 14.70
C PHE A 118 -0.69 -10.04 14.49
N THR A 119 -1.79 -9.52 15.01
CA THR A 119 -3.12 -10.11 14.82
C THR A 119 -4.15 -9.01 14.66
N THR A 120 -5.18 -9.28 13.84
CA THR A 120 -6.33 -8.39 13.68
C THR A 120 -7.62 -9.20 13.60
N LYS A 121 -8.74 -8.57 13.99
CA LYS A 121 -10.09 -9.12 13.80
C LYS A 121 -10.70 -8.73 12.46
N ILE A 122 -10.05 -7.81 11.74
CA ILE A 122 -10.52 -7.30 10.45
C ILE A 122 -10.37 -8.40 9.41
N LYS A 123 -11.46 -8.66 8.68
CA LYS A 123 -11.51 -9.72 7.67
C LYS A 123 -11.35 -9.11 6.28
N PRO A 124 -10.50 -9.69 5.43
CA PRO A 124 -10.37 -9.20 4.06
C PRO A 124 -11.57 -9.61 3.20
N GLU A 125 -11.82 -8.85 2.14
CA GLU A 125 -12.55 -9.39 0.99
C GLU A 125 -11.65 -10.44 0.31
N LYS A 126 -12.17 -11.65 0.10
CA LYS A 126 -11.44 -12.73 -0.56
C LYS A 126 -11.94 -12.88 -2.00
N VAL A 127 -11.04 -12.69 -2.96
CA VAL A 127 -11.34 -12.80 -4.39
C VAL A 127 -10.62 -14.01 -4.98
N ASP A 128 -11.38 -15.00 -5.48
CA ASP A 128 -10.83 -16.10 -6.28
C ASP A 128 -10.72 -15.63 -7.74
N TYR A 129 -9.49 -15.29 -8.15
CA TYR A 129 -9.18 -14.80 -9.49
C TYR A 129 -8.79 -15.91 -10.47
N SER A 130 -9.05 -17.18 -10.14
CA SER A 130 -8.87 -18.29 -11.10
C SER A 130 -9.90 -18.30 -12.24
N HIS A 131 -10.90 -17.40 -12.19
CA HIS A 131 -11.95 -17.27 -13.18
C HIS A 131 -12.18 -15.80 -13.55
N LEU A 132 -12.76 -15.57 -14.72
CA LEU A 132 -12.98 -14.23 -15.26
C LEU A 132 -13.75 -13.30 -14.32
N LYS A 133 -14.72 -13.83 -13.56
CA LYS A 133 -15.47 -13.04 -12.56
C LYS A 133 -14.54 -12.44 -11.49
N GLY A 134 -13.57 -13.22 -11.00
CA GLY A 134 -12.61 -12.74 -10.02
C GLY A 134 -11.62 -11.74 -10.61
N LEU A 135 -11.13 -11.99 -11.83
CA LEU A 135 -10.28 -11.01 -12.53
C LEU A 135 -11.01 -9.68 -12.75
N ASN A 136 -12.26 -9.72 -13.21
CA ASN A 136 -13.08 -8.51 -13.36
C ASN A 136 -13.24 -7.76 -12.03
N ARG A 137 -13.46 -8.50 -10.93
CA ARG A 137 -13.54 -7.90 -9.60
C ARG A 137 -12.24 -7.20 -9.20
N LEU A 138 -11.09 -7.80 -9.48
CA LEU A 138 -9.79 -7.14 -9.26
C LEU A 138 -9.67 -5.87 -10.10
N THR A 139 -10.04 -5.90 -11.39
CA THR A 139 -10.01 -4.71 -12.25
C THR A 139 -10.91 -3.59 -11.73
N GLU A 140 -12.14 -3.90 -11.32
CA GLU A 140 -13.07 -2.91 -10.73
C GLU A 140 -12.46 -2.20 -9.51
N ILE A 141 -11.74 -2.95 -8.66
CA ILE A 141 -11.05 -2.41 -7.49
C ILE A 141 -9.89 -1.50 -7.93
N LEU A 142 -9.05 -1.99 -8.85
CA LEU A 142 -7.87 -1.27 -9.35
C LEU A 142 -8.21 -0.02 -10.20
N ASP A 143 -9.44 0.09 -10.69
CA ASP A 143 -9.93 1.29 -11.36
C ASP A 143 -10.21 2.47 -10.42
N ILE A 144 -10.31 2.19 -9.11
CA ILE A 144 -10.51 3.21 -8.08
C ILE A 144 -9.14 3.64 -7.55
N GLU A 145 -8.65 4.78 -8.02
CA GLU A 145 -7.44 5.38 -7.47
C GLU A 145 -7.75 6.16 -6.19
N ASN A 146 -7.31 5.65 -5.04
CA ASN A 146 -7.52 6.30 -3.76
C ASN A 146 -6.35 6.08 -2.79
N TYR A 147 -6.21 6.99 -1.83
CA TYR A 147 -5.14 7.00 -0.85
C TYR A 147 -5.68 7.21 0.56
N THR A 148 -5.03 6.58 1.53
CA THR A 148 -5.32 6.78 2.95
C THR A 148 -4.61 8.05 3.43
N LYS A 149 -5.37 8.96 4.05
CA LYS A 149 -4.80 10.15 4.68
C LYS A 149 -4.06 9.77 5.96
N ILE A 150 -2.97 10.48 6.25
CA ILE A 150 -2.17 10.30 7.47
C ILE A 150 -2.09 11.58 8.28
N HIS A 151 -1.72 11.44 9.55
CA HIS A 151 -1.34 12.54 10.42
C HIS A 151 0.17 12.78 10.34
N ILE A 152 0.56 14.01 10.05
CA ILE A 152 1.96 14.41 10.02
C ILE A 152 2.49 14.49 11.45
N ASP A 153 3.68 13.94 11.67
CA ASP A 153 4.44 14.05 12.89
C ASP A 153 5.93 14.29 12.61
N VAL A 154 6.71 14.24 13.69
CA VAL A 154 8.16 14.47 13.68
C VAL A 154 8.93 13.50 12.77
N PHE A 155 8.38 12.34 12.47
CA PHE A 155 9.05 11.28 11.72
C PHE A 155 8.80 11.35 10.21
N ASP A 156 7.70 11.96 9.76
CA ASP A 156 7.36 12.02 8.33
C ASP A 156 7.33 13.44 7.75
N VAL A 157 7.34 14.49 8.59
CA VAL A 157 7.25 15.88 8.15
C VAL A 157 8.31 16.25 7.11
N VAL A 158 9.54 15.74 7.23
CA VAL A 158 10.62 16.01 6.25
C VAL A 158 10.29 15.43 4.89
N GLY A 159 9.80 14.19 4.85
CA GLY A 159 9.41 13.53 3.60
C GLY A 159 8.33 14.32 2.88
N TRP A 160 7.26 14.67 3.59
CA TRP A 160 6.13 15.42 3.04
C TRP A 160 6.51 16.85 2.64
N THR A 161 7.38 17.50 3.41
CA THR A 161 7.92 18.83 3.08
C THR A 161 8.76 18.79 1.79
N ASN A 162 9.65 17.81 1.66
CA ASN A 162 10.45 17.62 0.45
C ASN A 162 9.56 17.38 -0.77
N ARG A 163 8.50 16.59 -0.62
CA ARG A 163 7.49 16.41 -1.66
C ARG A 163 6.81 17.73 -2.01
N PHE A 164 6.31 18.47 -1.02
CA PHE A 164 5.64 19.74 -1.25
C PHE A 164 6.52 20.72 -2.02
N TYR A 165 7.79 20.89 -1.64
CA TYR A 165 8.71 21.79 -2.33
C TYR A 165 9.12 21.30 -3.71
N ARG A 166 9.24 19.98 -3.93
CA ARG A 166 9.47 19.44 -5.27
C ARG A 166 8.33 19.78 -6.23
N GLU A 167 7.10 19.73 -5.74
CA GLU A 167 5.89 20.06 -6.50
C GLU A 167 5.63 21.58 -6.55
N ASN A 168 6.21 22.35 -5.60
CA ASN A 168 6.03 23.80 -5.46
C ASN A 168 7.38 24.51 -5.16
N PRO A 169 8.31 24.59 -6.12
CA PRO A 169 9.71 24.99 -5.85
C PRO A 169 9.89 26.42 -5.32
N SER A 170 8.95 27.32 -5.58
CA SER A 170 9.00 28.72 -5.15
C SER A 170 8.26 29.00 -3.83
N ALA A 171 7.67 27.97 -3.20
CA ALA A 171 6.92 28.14 -1.97
C ALA A 171 7.84 28.56 -0.81
N SER A 172 7.35 29.44 0.07
CA SER A 172 8.06 29.83 1.30
C SER A 172 7.79 28.85 2.45
N LYS A 173 8.56 28.96 3.54
CA LYS A 173 8.29 28.20 4.79
C LYS A 173 6.91 28.52 5.39
N ILE A 174 6.45 29.77 5.28
CA ILE A 174 5.10 30.18 5.69
C ILE A 174 4.04 29.40 4.88
N LYS A 175 4.23 29.30 3.55
CA LYS A 175 3.32 28.55 2.68
C LYS A 175 3.30 27.06 2.98
N LEU A 176 4.43 26.46 3.35
CA LEU A 176 4.49 25.08 3.82
C LEU A 176 3.62 24.88 5.07
N PHE A 177 3.76 25.72 6.09
CA PHE A 177 2.95 25.58 7.31
C PHE A 177 1.47 25.88 7.09
N GLU A 178 1.13 26.82 6.19
CA GLU A 178 -0.26 27.01 5.74
C GLU A 178 -0.81 25.74 5.09
N GLU A 179 -0.01 25.09 4.23
CA GLU A 179 -0.38 23.82 3.60
C GLU A 179 -0.55 22.69 4.63
N LEU A 180 0.35 22.55 5.61
CA LEU A 180 0.21 21.51 6.64
C LEU A 180 -1.04 21.72 7.52
N ARG A 181 -1.35 22.97 7.89
CA ARG A 181 -2.52 23.30 8.73
C ARG A 181 -3.85 23.22 7.99
N ASN A 182 -3.86 23.53 6.70
CA ASN A 182 -5.06 23.48 5.86
C ASN A 182 -4.70 22.95 4.47
N PRO A 183 -4.50 21.62 4.33
CA PRO A 183 -4.05 21.01 3.10
C PRO A 183 -4.93 21.35 1.91
N LYS A 184 -4.29 21.69 0.80
CA LYS A 184 -4.92 21.93 -0.50
C LYS A 184 -4.25 21.10 -1.58
N HIS A 185 -2.93 21.16 -1.65
CA HIS A 185 -2.12 20.33 -2.54
C HIS A 185 -1.98 18.91 -1.98
N LEU A 186 -1.81 18.79 -0.67
CA LEU A 186 -1.65 17.52 0.05
C LEU A 186 -2.96 16.97 0.61
N ASP A 187 -4.11 17.61 0.35
CA ASP A 187 -5.40 17.21 0.94
C ASP A 187 -5.73 15.74 0.70
N ARG A 188 -5.41 15.20 -0.47
CA ARG A 188 -5.63 13.78 -0.77
C ARG A 188 -4.84 12.80 0.12
N TYR A 189 -3.81 13.26 0.82
CA TYR A 189 -2.85 12.39 1.51
C TYR A 189 -2.65 12.72 2.98
N VAL A 190 -2.97 13.94 3.42
CA VAL A 190 -2.62 14.43 4.74
C VAL A 190 -3.85 15.05 5.41
N TYR A 191 -4.11 14.67 6.65
CA TYR A 191 -5.07 15.38 7.50
C TYR A 191 -4.50 16.73 7.96
N PRO A 192 -5.35 17.75 8.19
CA PRO A 192 -4.91 19.02 8.78
C PRO A 192 -4.05 18.81 10.03
N TRP A 193 -2.83 19.32 10.01
CA TRP A 193 -1.91 19.23 11.13
C TRP A 193 -2.34 20.20 12.24
N THR A 194 -2.44 19.67 13.46
CA THR A 194 -2.97 20.36 14.64
C THR A 194 -1.90 20.67 15.70
N GLY A 195 -0.62 20.42 15.38
CA GLY A 195 0.51 20.68 16.27
C GLY A 195 1.01 22.13 16.25
N ASP A 196 2.16 22.34 16.88
CA ASP A 196 2.84 23.64 17.00
C ASP A 196 4.14 23.65 16.18
N GLU A 197 4.51 24.77 15.54
CA GLU A 197 5.72 24.85 14.69
C GLU A 197 6.99 24.52 15.47
N LYS A 198 6.97 24.72 16.78
CA LYS A 198 8.07 24.32 17.67
C LYS A 198 8.34 22.81 17.65
N ASP A 199 7.33 21.99 17.33
CA ASP A 199 7.44 20.53 17.25
C ASP A 199 8.40 20.11 16.13
N PHE A 200 8.56 20.98 15.12
CA PHE A 200 9.45 20.75 13.98
C PHE A 200 10.69 21.64 13.98
N LYS A 201 10.89 22.50 15.00
CA LYS A 201 11.98 23.49 15.04
C LYS A 201 13.38 22.93 14.79
N TYR A 202 13.63 21.70 15.21
CA TYR A 202 14.95 21.05 15.10
C TYR A 202 15.09 20.19 13.84
N ILE A 203 14.04 20.13 13.01
CA ILE A 203 13.93 19.22 11.88
C ILE A 203 13.62 20.00 10.57
N MET A 204 12.97 21.17 10.67
CA MET A 204 12.66 22.08 9.56
C MET A 204 13.11 23.51 9.83
#